data_AF-A0A1H0H6V4-F1
#
_entry.id   AF-A0A1H0H6V4-F1
#
_cell.length_a   1.000
_cell.length_b   1.000
_cell.length_c   1.000
_cell.angle_alpha   90.00
_cell.angle_beta   90.00
_cell.angle_gamma   90.00
#
_symmetry.space_group_name_H-M   'P 1'
#
loop_
_entity.id
_entity.type
_entity.pdbx_description
1 polymer ?
#
loop_
_entity_poly.entity_id
_entity_poly.type
_entity_poly.pdbx_seq_one_letter_code
_entity_poly.pdbx_strand_id
1 'polypeptide(L)'
;MLLTQPYRWGSTVSQVDVGLRKVRGQWDVVGTEATALRTKDLPEDPDVLAATAEAHATTVYYVDQVVATSTEELTTATSWYQDTPILDFIQHVQTETVDTRWRAPSGPTCRCSRSPRRSAGRRSSRRVR
;
A
#
# COMPACT_ATOMS: atom_id res chain seq x y z
N MET A 1 -10.17 20.18 -21.62
CA MET A 1 -9.84 18.92 -20.90
C MET A 1 -9.82 19.25 -19.42
N LEU A 2 -10.56 18.51 -18.60
CA LEU A 2 -10.64 18.70 -17.15
C LEU A 2 -9.95 17.51 -16.47
N LEU A 3 -9.04 17.77 -15.53
CA LEU A 3 -8.40 16.76 -14.68
C LEU A 3 -8.59 17.17 -13.22
N THR A 4 -9.06 16.24 -12.40
CA THR A 4 -9.21 16.43 -10.95
C THR A 4 -8.59 15.26 -10.19
N GLN A 5 -7.97 15.54 -9.04
CA GLN A 5 -7.35 14.55 -8.15
C GLN A 5 -7.81 14.83 -6.72
N PRO A 6 -8.91 14.19 -6.27
CA PRO A 6 -9.30 14.26 -4.87
C PRO A 6 -8.19 13.65 -4.00
N TYR A 7 -8.03 14.19 -2.79
CA TYR A 7 -6.98 13.78 -1.87
C TYR A 7 -7.20 12.36 -1.31
N ARG A 8 -6.26 11.88 -0.50
CA ARG A 8 -6.27 10.51 0.05
C ARG A 8 -7.33 10.30 1.13
N TRP A 9 -7.72 9.04 1.33
CA TRP A 9 -8.53 8.56 2.47
C TRP A 9 -9.90 9.24 2.63
N GLY A 10 -10.53 9.65 1.53
CA GLY A 10 -11.85 10.29 1.58
C GLY A 10 -11.86 11.70 2.20
N SER A 11 -10.69 12.31 2.39
CA SER A 11 -10.57 13.66 2.98
C SER A 11 -10.97 14.79 2.02
N THR A 12 -11.19 14.48 0.74
CA THR A 12 -11.67 15.44 -0.25
C THR A 12 -12.51 14.74 -1.30
N VAL A 13 -13.59 15.38 -1.73
CA VAL A 13 -14.46 14.95 -2.82
C VAL A 13 -14.40 15.99 -3.93
N SER A 14 -14.16 15.57 -5.17
CA SER A 14 -14.18 16.47 -6.32
C SER A 14 -15.60 16.65 -6.83
N GLN A 15 -16.16 17.85 -6.63
CA GLN A 15 -17.36 18.29 -7.33
C GLN A 15 -16.96 18.76 -8.72
N VAL A 16 -17.67 18.30 -9.76
CA VAL A 16 -17.40 18.66 -11.15
C VAL A 16 -18.70 19.14 -11.78
N ASP A 17 -18.71 20.39 -12.22
CA ASP A 17 -19.84 21.01 -12.90
C ASP A 17 -19.53 21.13 -14.39
N VAL A 18 -20.41 20.55 -15.23
CA VAL A 18 -20.25 20.54 -16.68
C VAL A 18 -21.41 21.29 -17.32
N GLY A 19 -21.11 22.43 -17.94
CA GLY A 19 -22.06 23.18 -18.73
C GLY A 19 -22.27 22.52 -20.08
N LEU A 20 -23.51 22.16 -20.41
CA LEU A 20 -23.88 21.54 -21.68
C LEU A 20 -24.87 22.45 -22.44
N ARG A 21 -24.69 22.57 -23.76
CA ARG A 21 -25.64 23.24 -24.65
C ARG A 21 -26.05 22.32 -25.76
N LYS A 22 -27.35 22.22 -26.02
CA LYS A 22 -27.88 21.43 -27.13
C LYS A 22 -27.97 22.29 -28.39
N VAL A 23 -27.24 21.91 -29.44
CA VAL A 23 -27.27 22.58 -30.74
C VAL A 23 -27.61 21.55 -31.81
N ARG A 24 -28.72 21.77 -32.54
CA ARG A 24 -29.17 20.89 -33.64
C ARG A 24 -29.24 19.40 -33.27
N GLY A 25 -29.66 19.11 -32.03
CA GLY A 25 -29.77 17.74 -31.53
C GLY A 25 -28.50 17.16 -30.91
N GLN A 26 -27.35 17.84 -31.04
CA GLN A 26 -26.07 17.44 -30.45
C GLN A 26 -25.79 18.22 -29.16
N TRP A 27 -25.02 17.64 -28.24
CA TRP A 27 -24.63 18.28 -26.99
C TRP A 27 -23.18 18.76 -27.09
N ASP A 28 -22.99 20.05 -26.91
CA ASP A 28 -21.68 20.68 -26.83
C ASP A 28 -21.37 21.03 -25.37
N VAL A 29 -20.14 20.76 -24.95
CA VAL A 29 -19.64 21.22 -23.64
C VAL A 29 -19.27 22.69 -23.76
N VAL A 30 -19.97 23.54 -23.02
CA VAL A 30 -19.77 25.00 -23.03
C VAL A 30 -18.97 25.50 -21.83
N GLY A 31 -18.76 24.66 -20.82
CA GLY A 31 -17.95 25.00 -19.65
C GLY A 31 -17.69 23.78 -18.78
N THR A 32 -16.60 23.82 -18.03
CA THR A 32 -16.24 22.81 -17.03
C THR A 32 -15.60 23.50 -15.84
N GLU A 33 -16.09 23.20 -14.65
CA GLU A 33 -15.54 23.66 -13.37
C GLU A 33 -15.33 22.45 -12.45
N ALA A 34 -14.32 22.54 -11.58
CA ALA A 34 -14.10 21.53 -10.57
C ALA A 34 -13.71 22.17 -9.25
N THR A 35 -14.30 21.70 -8.16
CA THR A 35 -14.04 22.15 -6.81
C THR A 35 -13.71 20.97 -5.92
N ALA A 36 -12.63 21.10 -5.15
CA ALA A 36 -12.23 20.11 -4.16
C ALA A 36 -12.91 20.42 -2.81
N LEU A 37 -13.94 19.66 -2.46
CA LEU A 37 -14.67 19.79 -1.20
C LEU A 37 -13.94 19.05 -0.09
N ARG A 38 -13.64 19.73 1.02
CA ARG A 38 -12.97 19.14 2.19
C ARG A 38 -13.99 18.51 3.13
N THR A 39 -13.87 17.20 3.35
CA THR A 39 -14.84 16.44 4.15
C THR A 39 -14.87 16.88 5.61
N LYS A 40 -13.71 17.29 6.18
CA LYS A 40 -13.58 17.73 7.59
C LYS A 40 -14.33 19.02 7.93
N ASP A 41 -14.71 19.81 6.93
CA ASP A 41 -15.36 21.10 7.13
C ASP A 41 -16.90 20.93 7.13
N LEU A 42 -17.40 19.71 6.93
CA LEU A 42 -18.81 19.35 6.91
C LEU A 42 -19.16 18.50 8.14
N PRO A 43 -20.38 18.64 8.69
CA PRO A 43 -20.85 17.77 9.75
C PRO A 43 -20.99 16.33 9.25
N GLU A 44 -20.80 15.38 10.15
CA GLU A 44 -21.00 13.95 9.87
C GLU A 44 -22.48 13.62 9.67
N ASP A 45 -22.77 12.72 8.76
CA ASP A 45 -24.13 12.25 8.48
C ASP A 45 -24.54 11.17 9.52
N PRO A 46 -25.65 11.36 10.26
CA PRO A 46 -26.07 10.44 11.32
C PRO A 46 -26.40 9.03 10.80
N ASP A 47 -26.90 8.89 9.56
CA ASP A 47 -27.26 7.59 9.00
C ASP A 47 -26.00 6.78 8.66
N VAL A 48 -24.95 7.46 8.18
CA VAL A 48 -23.65 6.84 7.90
C VAL A 48 -22.96 6.42 9.21
N LEU A 49 -23.03 7.25 10.25
CA LEU A 49 -22.52 6.88 11.57
C LEU A 49 -23.25 5.66 12.13
N ALA A 50 -24.58 5.64 12.05
CA ALA A 50 -25.38 4.49 12.48
C ALA A 50 -25.02 3.21 11.71
N ALA A 51 -24.85 3.32 10.39
CA ALA A 51 -24.48 2.19 9.54
C ALA A 51 -23.07 1.62 9.82
N THR A 52 -22.15 2.44 10.33
CA THR A 52 -20.75 2.05 10.58
C THR A 52 -20.45 1.74 12.04
N ALA A 53 -21.39 2.02 12.96
CA ALA A 53 -21.20 1.89 14.40
C ALA A 53 -20.81 0.46 14.84
N GLU A 54 -21.45 -0.57 14.30
CA GLU A 54 -21.15 -1.97 14.66
C GLU A 54 -19.74 -2.38 14.23
N ALA A 55 -19.33 -2.00 13.01
CA ALA A 55 -18.00 -2.27 12.50
C ALA A 55 -16.92 -1.52 13.30
N HIS A 56 -17.19 -0.27 13.69
CA HIS A 56 -16.33 0.49 14.59
C HIS A 56 -16.19 -0.19 15.95
N ALA A 57 -17.29 -0.57 16.59
CA ALA A 57 -17.28 -1.24 17.88
C ALA A 57 -16.53 -2.58 17.84
N THR A 58 -16.73 -3.37 16.78
CA THR A 58 -15.99 -4.63 16.56
C THR A 58 -14.50 -4.39 16.39
N THR A 59 -14.13 -3.33 15.68
CA THR A 59 -12.73 -2.95 15.49
C THR A 59 -12.08 -2.54 16.82
N VAL A 60 -12.76 -1.70 17.61
CA VAL A 60 -12.31 -1.30 18.95
C VAL A 60 -12.09 -2.53 19.83
N TYR A 61 -13.07 -3.44 19.86
CA TYR A 61 -12.97 -4.68 20.61
C TYR A 61 -11.75 -5.53 20.20
N TYR A 62 -11.47 -5.61 18.89
CA TYR A 62 -10.34 -6.38 18.37
C TYR A 62 -8.99 -5.74 18.70
N VAL A 63 -8.84 -4.41 18.58
CA VAL A 63 -7.57 -3.73 18.83
C VAL A 63 -7.21 -3.67 20.32
N ASP A 64 -8.21 -3.73 21.21
CA ASP A 64 -8.00 -3.75 22.66
C ASP A 64 -7.54 -5.13 23.19
N GLN A 65 -7.47 -6.15 22.34
CA GLN A 65 -6.98 -7.47 22.75
C GLN A 65 -5.48 -7.44 23.05
N VAL A 66 -5.07 -8.07 24.13
CA VAL A 66 -3.65 -8.22 24.48
C VAL A 66 -2.97 -9.16 23.50
N VAL A 67 -2.13 -8.60 22.62
CA VAL A 67 -1.38 -9.37 21.62
C VAL A 67 -0.03 -9.88 22.12
N ALA A 68 0.56 -9.20 23.10
CA ALA A 68 1.86 -9.54 23.68
C ALA A 68 2.05 -8.88 25.06
N THR A 69 2.98 -9.42 25.84
CA THR A 69 3.42 -8.85 27.12
C THR A 69 4.91 -8.59 27.06
N SER A 70 5.36 -7.40 27.49
CA SER A 70 6.77 -7.08 27.66
C SER A 70 7.19 -7.23 29.12
N THR A 71 8.37 -7.79 29.37
CA THR A 71 8.94 -7.88 30.73
C THR A 71 9.53 -6.57 31.22
N GLU A 72 9.82 -5.64 30.29
CA GLU A 72 10.39 -4.32 30.57
C GLU A 72 9.54 -3.22 29.93
N GLU A 73 9.59 -2.02 30.50
CA GLU A 73 8.87 -0.87 29.95
C GLU A 73 9.52 -0.37 28.65
N LEU A 74 8.77 -0.43 27.55
CA LEU A 74 9.21 0.03 26.23
C LEU A 74 8.75 1.48 26.00
N THR A 75 9.46 2.44 26.60
CA THR A 75 9.13 3.87 26.50
C THR A 75 9.71 4.55 25.25
N THR A 76 8.97 5.51 24.68
CA THR A 76 9.41 6.34 23.54
C THR A 76 9.88 7.75 23.93
N ALA A 77 9.93 8.07 25.23
CA ALA A 77 10.09 9.46 25.70
C ALA A 77 11.40 10.13 25.26
N THR A 78 12.49 9.38 25.14
CA THR A 78 13.82 9.89 24.76
C THR A 78 14.28 9.46 23.37
N SER A 79 13.46 8.70 22.63
CA SER A 79 13.77 8.09 21.33
C SER A 79 14.19 9.07 20.22
N TRP A 80 13.90 10.36 20.39
CA TRP A 80 14.26 11.43 19.46
C TRP A 80 15.73 11.87 19.51
N TYR A 81 16.44 11.62 20.61
CA TYR A 81 17.87 11.94 20.73
C TYR A 81 18.72 10.83 21.37
N GLN A 82 18.09 9.77 21.85
CA GLN A 82 18.75 8.59 22.40
C GLN A 82 18.19 7.35 21.73
N ASP A 83 19.04 6.33 21.66
CA ASP A 83 18.60 5.00 21.30
C ASP A 83 17.72 4.42 22.42
N THR A 84 16.67 3.70 22.04
CA THR A 84 15.68 3.17 22.98
C THR A 84 15.24 1.76 22.56
N PRO A 85 15.05 0.81 23.50
CA PRO A 85 14.72 -0.58 23.17
C PRO A 85 13.47 -0.76 22.28
N ILE A 86 12.52 0.18 22.35
CA ILE A 86 11.33 0.16 21.50
C ILE A 86 11.63 0.41 20.02
N LEU A 87 12.60 1.28 19.70
CA LEU A 87 12.99 1.54 18.31
C LEU A 87 13.72 0.35 17.71
N ASP A 88 14.61 -0.28 18.47
CA ASP A 88 15.29 -1.51 18.08
C ASP A 88 14.29 -2.62 17.79
N PHE A 89 13.29 -2.79 18.66
CA PHE A 89 12.24 -3.79 18.46
C PHE A 89 11.42 -3.52 17.18
N ILE A 90 11.02 -2.26 16.94
CA ILE A 90 10.30 -1.87 15.72
C ILE A 90 11.16 -2.17 14.49
N GLN A 91 12.44 -1.78 14.50
CA GLN A 91 13.35 -2.00 13.39
C GLN A 91 13.60 -3.49 13.14
N HIS A 92 13.69 -4.29 14.20
CA HIS A 92 13.83 -5.74 14.11
C HIS A 92 12.64 -6.37 13.37
N VAL A 93 11.40 -6.08 13.80
CA VAL A 93 10.19 -6.61 13.17
C VAL A 93 10.06 -6.16 11.71
N GLN A 94 10.39 -4.90 11.41
CA GLN A 94 10.38 -4.39 10.03
C GLN A 94 11.38 -5.15 9.15
N THR A 95 12.58 -5.39 9.66
CA THR A 95 13.63 -6.11 8.94
C THR A 95 13.24 -7.58 8.73
N GLU A 96 12.75 -8.25 9.77
CA GLU A 96 12.28 -9.64 9.69
C GLU A 96 11.14 -9.81 8.68
N THR A 97 10.19 -8.85 8.63
CA THR A 97 9.07 -8.89 7.68
C THR A 97 9.55 -8.80 6.23
N VAL A 98 10.50 -7.89 5.96
CA VAL A 98 11.10 -7.75 4.62
C VAL A 98 11.90 -8.99 4.24
N ASP A 99 12.72 -9.51 5.16
CA ASP A 99 13.50 -10.71 4.94
C ASP A 99 12.62 -11.93 4.68
N THR A 100 11.55 -12.12 5.46
CA THR A 100 10.59 -13.21 5.29
C THR A 100 9.90 -13.12 3.94
N ARG A 101 9.49 -11.92 3.52
CA ARG A 101 8.85 -11.72 2.20
C ARG A 101 9.81 -11.92 1.04
N TRP A 102 11.08 -11.53 1.19
CA TRP A 102 12.11 -11.77 0.18
C TRP A 102 12.48 -13.26 0.07
N ARG A 103 12.47 -13.97 1.20
CA ARG A 103 12.76 -15.42 1.28
C ARG A 103 11.57 -16.30 0.89
N ALA A 104 10.36 -15.76 0.81
CA ALA A 104 9.20 -16.49 0.31
C ALA A 104 9.43 -16.87 -1.17
N PRO A 105 9.31 -18.16 -1.55
CA PRO A 105 9.54 -18.59 -2.92
C PRO A 105 8.53 -17.93 -3.86
N SER A 106 9.03 -17.07 -4.74
CA SER A 106 8.25 -16.44 -5.80
C SER A 106 7.84 -17.48 -6.85
N GLY A 107 6.69 -18.12 -6.66
CA GLY A 107 6.04 -18.94 -7.69
C GLY A 107 6.77 -20.23 -8.07
N PRO A 108 6.14 -21.08 -8.92
CA PRO A 108 6.71 -22.37 -9.27
C PRO A 108 8.04 -22.13 -9.97
N THR A 109 9.07 -22.85 -9.51
CA THR A 109 10.35 -22.92 -10.22
C THR A 109 10.06 -23.50 -11.60
N CYS A 110 9.84 -22.61 -12.57
CA CYS A 110 9.86 -22.95 -13.98
C CYS A 110 11.32 -23.30 -14.26
N ARG A 111 11.67 -24.55 -13.99
CA ARG A 111 12.95 -25.15 -14.30
C ARG A 111 13.01 -25.15 -15.82
N CYS A 112 13.53 -24.08 -16.41
CA CYS A 112 14.05 -24.09 -17.76
C CYS A 112 15.13 -25.17 -17.78
N SER A 113 14.75 -26.37 -18.22
CA SER A 113 15.68 -27.46 -18.48
C SER A 113 16.71 -26.93 -19.45
N ARG A 114 17.94 -26.68 -18.97
CA ARG A 114 19.08 -26.40 -19.83
C ARG A 114 19.19 -27.55 -20.82
N SER A 115 18.90 -27.27 -22.10
CA SER A 115 19.19 -28.22 -23.16
C SER A 115 20.69 -28.49 -23.20
N PRO A 116 21.13 -29.71 -23.57
CA PRO A 116 22.55 -30.02 -23.60
C PRO A 116 23.20 -29.20 -24.72
N ARG A 117 24.14 -28.31 -24.37
CA ARG A 117 25.02 -27.70 -25.38
C ARG A 117 25.78 -28.82 -26.07
N ARG A 118 25.45 -29.02 -27.34
CA ARG A 118 26.09 -29.92 -28.30
C ARG A 118 27.61 -29.70 -28.25
N SER A 119 28.34 -30.73 -27.84
CA SER A 119 29.79 -30.82 -27.93
C SER A 119 30.23 -30.81 -29.40
N ALA A 120 31.01 -29.81 -29.80
CA ALA A 120 31.82 -29.85 -31.01
C ALA A 120 33.29 -29.85 -30.58
N GLY A 121 33.94 -30.99 -30.75
CA GLY A 121 35.31 -31.22 -30.32
C GLY A 121 36.35 -30.56 -31.24
N ARG A 122 37.55 -30.38 -30.70
CA ARG A 122 38.80 -30.48 -31.44
C ARG A 122 39.89 -31.08 -30.55
N ARG A 123 40.45 -32.19 -31.06
CA ARG A 123 41.60 -32.93 -30.53
C ARG A 123 42.90 -32.13 -30.71
N SER A 124 43.83 -32.27 -29.76
CA SER A 124 45.26 -32.60 -29.96
C SER A 124 45.99 -32.47 -28.60
N SER A 125 46.40 -33.56 -27.94
CA SER A 125 47.63 -34.36 -28.11
C SER A 125 48.83 -33.89 -27.28
N ARG A 126 49.20 -34.68 -26.26
CA ARG A 126 50.56 -35.13 -25.80
C ARG A 126 50.49 -35.39 -24.29
N ARG A 127 50.51 -36.66 -23.84
CA ARG A 127 51.68 -37.53 -23.51
C ARG A 127 52.52 -36.94 -22.36
N VAL A 128 53.06 -37.66 -21.37
CA VAL A 128 53.10 -39.08 -20.93
C VAL A 128 53.94 -39.05 -19.64
N ARG A 129 53.67 -40.00 -18.72
CA ARG A 129 54.38 -40.32 -17.46
C ARG A 129 54.13 -39.42 -16.27
#